data_AF-A0A061S606-F1
#
_entry.id   AF-A0A061S606-F1
#
_cell.length_a   1.000
_cell.length_b   1.000
_cell.length_c   1.000
_cell.angle_alpha   90.00
_cell.angle_beta   90.00
_cell.angle_gamma   90.00
#
_symmetry.space_group_name_H-M   'P 1'
#
loop_
_entity.id
_entity.type
_entity.pdbx_description
1 polymer ?
#
loop_
_entity_poly.entity_id
_entity_poly.type
_entity_poly.pdbx_seq_one_letter_code
_entity_poly.pdbx_strand_id
1 'polypeptide(L)' 'MPASPSGKIVVLQCRGGSDKGPDGHRRDTIPICNALIDKNWAAEPLFYSDAEYEEVKSKL' A
#
# COMPACT_ATOMS: atom_id res chain seq x y z
N MET A 1 2.07 10.71 6.33
CA MET A 1 1.29 9.97 7.34
C MET A 1 0.80 10.93 8.40
N PRO A 2 -0.46 10.85 8.84
CA PRO A 2 -0.97 11.64 9.95
C PRO A 2 -0.27 11.26 11.28
N ALA A 3 -0.09 12.22 12.19
CA ALA A 3 0.52 11.97 13.50
C ALA A 3 -0.36 11.11 14.43
N SER A 4 -1.68 11.27 14.31
CA SER A 4 -2.70 10.52 15.07
C SER A 4 -3.82 10.05 14.13
N PRO A 5 -3.59 8.98 13.35
CA PRO A 5 -4.53 8.53 12.32
C PRO A 5 -5.78 7.89 12.94
N SER A 6 -6.93 8.06 12.27
CA SER A 6 -8.21 7.46 12.65
C SER A 6 -8.29 5.95 12.38
N GLY A 7 -7.37 5.41 11.58
CA GLY A 7 -7.26 4.00 11.25
C GLY A 7 -6.03 3.71 10.37
N LYS A 8 -5.74 2.42 10.16
CA LYS A 8 -4.65 1.94 9.29
C LYS A 8 -5.22 1.11 8.14
N ILE A 9 -4.79 1.39 6.92
CA ILE A 9 -5.06 0.58 5.72
C ILE A 9 -3.73 0.22 5.07
N VAL A 10 -3.57 -1.05 4.71
CA VAL A 10 -2.44 -1.53 3.90
C VAL A 10 -2.99 -1.96 2.54
N VAL A 11 -2.50 -1.35 1.47
CA VAL A 11 -2.88 -1.71 0.10
C VAL A 11 -1.91 -2.78 -0.40
N LEU A 12 -2.31 -4.05 -0.29
CA LEU A 12 -1.51 -5.16 -0.78
C LEU A 12 -1.53 -5.23 -2.31
N GLN A 13 -0.36 -5.44 -2.92
CA GLN A 13 -0.23 -5.59 -4.36
C GLN A 13 0.94 -6.51 -4.76
N CYS A 14 0.79 -7.22 -5.87
CA CYS A 14 1.88 -8.01 -6.45
C CYS A 14 2.90 -7.12 -7.20
N ARG A 15 4.14 -7.60 -7.29
CA ARG A 15 5.20 -7.01 -8.13
C ARG A 15 4.98 -7.38 -9.61
N GLY A 16 5.36 -6.45 -10.50
CA GLY A 16 5.26 -6.66 -11.95
C GLY A 16 3.83 -6.61 -12.48
N GLY A 17 3.69 -6.82 -13.79
CA GLY A 17 2.44 -6.65 -14.53
C GLY A 17 2.49 -5.44 -15.48
N SER A 18 1.81 -5.54 -16.62
CA SER A 18 1.74 -4.46 -17.62
C SER A 18 0.89 -3.26 -17.16
N ASP A 19 0.15 -3.42 -16.06
CA ASP A 19 -0.64 -2.40 -15.38
C ASP A 19 0.19 -1.48 -14.46
N LYS A 20 1.46 -1.81 -14.22
CA LYS A 20 2.35 -1.06 -13.32
C LYS A 20 3.10 0.07 -14.02
N GLY A 21 3.32 1.17 -13.31
CA GLY A 21 4.14 2.28 -13.74
C GLY A 21 5.64 2.06 -13.48
N PRO A 22 6.48 3.05 -13.82
CA PRO A 22 7.93 3.02 -13.56
C PRO A 22 8.30 2.90 -12.08
N ASP A 23 7.38 3.28 -11.18
CA ASP A 23 7.51 3.16 -9.72
C ASP A 23 7.14 1.76 -9.19
N GLY A 24 6.72 0.84 -10.07
CA GLY A 24 6.29 -0.50 -9.71
C GLY A 24 4.88 -0.60 -9.13
N HIS A 25 4.15 0.52 -9.03
CA HIS A 25 2.78 0.55 -8.52
C HIS A 25 1.75 0.58 -9.65
N ARG A 26 0.52 0.15 -9.37
CA ARG A 26 -0.59 0.49 -10.27
C ARG A 26 -0.77 2.01 -10.24
N ARG A 27 -1.22 2.56 -11.36
CA ARG A 27 -1.44 4.01 -11.52
C ARG A 27 -2.32 4.62 -10.40
N ASP A 28 -3.23 3.83 -9.84
CA ASP A 28 -4.17 4.24 -8.80
C ASP A 28 -3.69 3.97 -7.36
N THR A 29 -2.69 3.12 -7.13
CA THR A 29 -2.23 2.76 -5.77
C THR A 29 -1.83 4.00 -4.95
N ILE A 30 -0.95 4.84 -5.50
CA ILE A 30 -0.46 6.03 -4.79
C ILE A 30 -1.57 7.07 -4.61
N PRO A 31 -2.40 7.40 -5.63
CA PRO A 31 -3.60 8.22 -5.44
C PRO A 31 -4.55 7.71 -4.36
N ILE A 32 -4.77 6.40 -4.24
CA ILE A 32 -5.62 5.80 -3.20
C ILE A 32 -5.02 6.05 -1.82
N CYS A 33 -3.74 5.76 -1.61
CA CYS A 33 -3.08 6.01 -0.32
C CYS A 33 -3.12 7.49 0.07
N ASN A 34 -2.85 8.39 -0.88
CA ASN A 34 -2.89 9.83 -0.62
C ASN A 34 -4.31 10.30 -0.24
N ALA A 35 -5.34 9.83 -0.94
CA ALA A 35 -6.74 10.18 -0.62
C ALA A 35 -7.17 9.67 0.77
N LEU A 36 -6.64 8.53 1.22
CA LEU A 36 -6.87 8.02 2.58
C LEU A 36 -6.12 8.86 3.63
N ILE A 37 -4.87 9.23 3.33
CA ILE A 37 -4.06 10.12 4.19
C ILE A 37 -4.76 11.47 4.37
N ASP A 38 -5.31 12.05 3.30
CA ASP A 38 -6.10 13.29 3.33
C ASP A 38 -7.36 13.17 4.20
N LYS A 39 -7.85 11.95 4.42
CA LYS A 39 -8.97 11.64 5.34
C LYS A 39 -8.52 11.27 6.74
N ASN A 40 -7.28 11.57 7.12
CA ASN A 40 -6.66 11.23 8.41
C ASN A 40 -6.48 9.71 8.65
N TRP A 41 -6.26 8.92 7.61
CA TRP A 41 -5.88 7.51 7.75
C TRP A 41 -4.37 7.31 7.54
N ALA A 42 -3.78 6.34 8.23
CA ALA A 42 -2.47 5.82 7.85
C ALA A 42 -2.67 4.83 6.70
N ALA A 43 -2.16 5.16 5.50
CA ALA A 43 -2.31 4.31 4.32
C ALA A 43 -0.98 4.15 3.60
N GLU A 44 -0.60 2.90 3.34
CA GLU A 44 0.64 2.57 2.63
C GLU A 44 0.43 1.38 1.68
N PRO A 45 1.12 1.37 0.52
CA PRO A 45 1.19 0.18 -0.30
C PRO A 45 2.21 -0.81 0.27
N LEU A 46 1.90 -2.10 0.17
CA LEU A 46 2.82 -3.17 0.53
C LEU A 46 2.87 -4.20 -0.59
N PHE A 47 4.08 -4.51 -1.05
CA PHE A 47 4.27 -5.58 -2.03
C PHE A 47 4.13 -6.94 -1.37
N TYR A 48 3.47 -7.87 -2.06
CA TYR A 48 3.29 -9.25 -1.61
C TYR A 48 3.77 -10.23 -2.69
N SER A 49 4.41 -11.29 -2.23
CA SER A 49 4.60 -12.55 -2.92
C SER A 49 4.54 -13.69 -1.89
N ASP A 50 4.27 -14.92 -2.34
CA ASP A 50 4.17 -16.06 -1.41
C ASP A 50 5.48 -16.32 -0.66
N ALA A 51 6.62 -15.98 -1.26
CA ALA A 51 7.94 -16.06 -0.61
C ALA A 51 8.10 -15.06 0.54
N GLU A 52 7.35 -13.95 0.53
CA GLU A 52 7.38 -12.87 1.52
C GLU A 52 6.22 -13.01 2.55
N TYR A 53 5.47 -14.11 2.56
CA TYR A 53 4.23 -14.26 3.35
C TYR A 53 4.41 -13.94 4.84
N GLU A 54 5.38 -14.57 5.52
CA GLU A 54 5.59 -14.37 6.95
C GLU A 54 6.01 -12.92 7.26
N GLU A 55 6.82 -12.31 6.39
CA GLU A 55 7.22 -10.92 6.54
C GLU A 55 6.02 -9.98 6.37
N VAL A 56 5.21 -10.16 5.33
CA VAL A 56 4.02 -9.33 5.08
C VAL A 56 3.01 -9.49 6.21
N LYS A 57 2.76 -10.73 6.65
CA LYS A 57 1.86 -11.03 7.77
C LYS A 57 2.28 -10.33 9.06
N SER A 58 3.58 -10.16 9.31
CA SER A 58 4.07 -9.45 10.50
C SER A 58 3.80 -7.94 10.51
N LYS A 59 3.43 -7.36 9.36
CA LYS A 59 3.20 -5.90 9.17
C LYS A 59 1.72 -5.51 9.15
N LEU A 60 0.82 -6.51 9.07
CA LEU A 60 -0.64 -6.35 9.11
C LEU A 60 -1.14 -6.36 10.56
#